data_AF-A0A353TYG9-F1
#
_entry.id   AF-A0A353TYG9-F1
#
_cell.length_a   1.000
_cell.length_b   1.000
_cell.length_c   1.000
_cell.angle_alpha   90.00
_cell.angle_beta   90.00
_cell.angle_gamma   90.00
#
_symmetry.space_group_name_H-M   'P 1'
#
loop_
_entity.id
_entity.type
_entity.pdbx_description
1 polymer ?
#
loop_
_entity_poly.entity_id
_entity_poly.type
_entity_poly.pdbx_seq_one_letter_code
_entity_poly.pdbx_strand_id
1 'polypeptide(L)'
;MDKTADIYTPAYAISAAKMRKAMKLIALTLMLLGLSGLVAAQSRALTKADDAFERFDYSLALKRYNKLDGKSESRYYVTKRIADCYRLLNMPVNALEWYEKAIEFHDVDAETYYHLGQTLRVLKRYEESDIYLNRFREITRTQAPQQGLSPGEFLMAVKSDSGRYEIIPLNINSEYSEFGPAILDGNKLVFSSNRPGKSVIRQLDSRNNLPFFGLFVSELSDLSTATYPLPFLPKIKTELNDGPVSFTADGQMLYITRNTTATQEGLSELDIFSLNRRDGKWSSTLASLPLKIKGYSIAHPAVSPDNQRLYFSSDMPGGYGAKDLYYSELRGGFFSQPVNLGPDINTAGNDVFPFVDSAGRLFFASDGLPGLGGLDIFMTIPEGQNFSKPYNLGPGINTAYDDFSIVIKSDDSGGYFSSNRPGGAGSDDIYAFKTLKPLRFTHILGTIMNQLTGEPEEAVSISVIKQNGIVVANIESDEKGNYSLHLLSDEEYTIHFRKRMMQAVEKSLTPSEMKAFSTLNLNIKLAPR
;
A
#
# COMPACT_ATOMS: atom_id res chain seq x y z
N MET A 1 -90.39 -20.48 50.64
CA MET A 1 -89.43 -21.51 51.07
C MET A 1 -89.58 -22.66 50.09
N ASP A 2 -88.61 -23.07 49.30
CA ASP A 2 -87.20 -22.69 49.24
C ASP A 2 -86.65 -22.97 47.82
N LYS A 3 -85.57 -22.27 47.47
CA LYS A 3 -84.86 -22.29 46.19
C LYS A 3 -83.86 -23.46 46.15
N THR A 4 -83.76 -24.16 45.02
CA THR A 4 -82.60 -24.98 44.64
C THR A 4 -82.39 -24.85 43.13
N ALA A 5 -81.58 -23.92 42.63
CA ALA A 5 -80.11 -23.93 42.53
C ALA A 5 -79.59 -24.89 41.43
N ASP A 6 -79.68 -24.44 40.18
CA ASP A 6 -78.86 -24.94 39.08
C ASP A 6 -77.41 -24.44 39.25
N ILE A 7 -76.48 -25.34 39.54
CA ILE A 7 -75.03 -25.08 39.52
C ILE A 7 -74.40 -26.03 38.50
N TYR A 8 -74.44 -25.64 37.23
CA TYR A 8 -73.68 -26.32 36.17
C TYR A 8 -72.30 -25.65 35.99
N THR A 9 -71.26 -26.38 36.41
CA THR A 9 -69.87 -26.39 35.91
C THR A 9 -69.06 -25.07 35.79
N PRO A 10 -68.14 -24.81 36.75
CA PRO A 10 -66.95 -24.00 36.49
C PRO A 10 -65.63 -24.80 36.46
N ALA A 11 -65.59 -26.04 36.97
CA ALA A 11 -64.33 -26.77 37.20
C ALA A 11 -63.63 -27.26 35.92
N TYR A 12 -64.37 -27.73 34.90
CA TYR A 12 -63.79 -28.24 33.65
C TYR A 12 -63.24 -27.12 32.75
N ALA A 13 -63.91 -25.96 32.70
CA ALA A 13 -63.47 -24.80 31.92
C ALA A 13 -62.18 -24.16 32.49
N ILE A 14 -62.05 -24.12 33.82
CA ILE A 14 -60.84 -23.61 34.51
C ILE A 14 -59.65 -24.55 34.28
N SER A 15 -59.87 -25.87 34.26
CA SER A 15 -58.85 -26.89 33.96
C SER A 15 -58.34 -26.78 32.52
N ALA A 16 -59.25 -26.70 31.54
CA ALA A 16 -58.90 -26.55 30.13
C ALA A 16 -58.17 -25.21 29.85
N ALA A 17 -58.58 -24.12 30.51
CA ALA A 17 -57.90 -22.82 30.40
C ALA A 17 -56.48 -22.83 31.00
N LYS A 18 -56.29 -23.46 32.17
CA LYS A 18 -54.95 -23.65 32.77
C LYS A 18 -54.06 -24.52 31.90
N MET A 19 -54.59 -25.60 31.32
CA MET A 19 -53.85 -26.50 30.44
C MET A 19 -53.46 -25.82 29.12
N ARG A 20 -54.36 -25.03 28.52
CA ARG A 20 -54.04 -24.19 27.35
C ARG A 20 -52.98 -23.14 27.64
N LYS A 21 -53.00 -22.53 28.83
CA LYS A 21 -51.98 -21.55 29.26
C LYS A 21 -50.62 -22.21 29.47
N ALA A 22 -50.58 -23.41 30.08
CA ALA A 22 -49.36 -24.20 30.25
C ALA A 22 -48.77 -24.66 28.91
N MET A 23 -49.59 -25.15 27.97
CA MET A 23 -49.14 -25.52 26.62
C MET A 23 -48.58 -24.32 25.85
N LYS A 24 -49.21 -23.13 25.95
CA LYS A 24 -48.68 -21.90 25.36
C LYS A 24 -47.34 -21.50 25.98
N LEU A 25 -47.16 -21.68 27.29
CA LEU A 25 -45.90 -21.39 27.98
C LEU A 25 -44.79 -22.35 27.54
N ILE A 26 -45.07 -23.65 27.44
CA ILE A 26 -44.11 -24.67 26.96
C ILE A 26 -43.72 -24.42 25.50
N ALA A 27 -44.70 -24.10 24.64
CA ALA A 27 -44.43 -23.73 23.26
C ALA A 27 -43.55 -22.48 23.16
N LEU A 28 -43.80 -21.45 23.99
CA LEU A 28 -42.98 -20.24 24.06
C LEU A 28 -41.56 -20.54 24.57
N THR A 29 -41.40 -21.39 25.58
CA THR A 29 -40.08 -21.80 26.10
C THR A 29 -39.29 -22.64 25.09
N LEU A 30 -39.94 -23.57 24.39
CA LEU A 30 -39.30 -24.35 23.31
C LEU A 30 -38.93 -23.45 22.12
N MET A 31 -39.76 -22.46 21.80
CA MET A 31 -39.46 -21.45 20.78
C MET A 31 -38.26 -20.58 21.19
N LEU A 32 -38.20 -20.13 22.45
CA LEU A 32 -37.08 -19.36 22.99
C LEU A 32 -35.77 -20.18 23.06
N LEU A 33 -35.83 -21.46 23.46
CA LEU A 33 -34.69 -22.37 23.44
C LEU A 33 -34.22 -22.64 22.00
N GLY A 34 -35.14 -22.83 21.06
CA GLY A 34 -34.84 -22.95 19.63
C GLY A 34 -34.17 -21.70 19.06
N LEU A 35 -34.65 -20.50 19.43
CA LEU A 35 -34.05 -19.21 19.08
C LEU A 35 -32.63 -19.08 19.62
N SER A 36 -32.40 -19.44 20.90
CA SER A 36 -31.05 -19.38 21.50
C SER A 36 -30.04 -20.33 20.86
N GLY A 37 -30.48 -21.53 20.46
CA GLY A 37 -29.65 -22.50 19.73
C GLY A 37 -29.28 -22.03 18.31
N LEU A 38 -30.20 -21.33 17.64
CA LEU A 38 -29.96 -20.76 16.30
C LEU A 38 -28.94 -19.60 16.37
N VAL A 39 -29.05 -18.70 17.35
CA VAL A 39 -28.11 -17.60 17.57
C VAL A 39 -26.70 -18.14 17.87
N ALA A 40 -26.58 -19.13 18.76
CA ALA A 40 -25.29 -19.76 19.07
C ALA A 40 -24.66 -20.48 17.87
N ALA A 41 -25.48 -21.10 17.01
CA ALA A 41 -25.01 -21.76 15.79
C ALA A 41 -24.53 -20.77 14.72
N GLN A 42 -25.23 -19.64 14.55
CA GLN A 42 -24.79 -18.55 13.66
C GLN A 42 -23.47 -17.94 14.13
N SER A 43 -23.36 -17.64 15.43
CA SER A 43 -22.13 -17.13 16.04
C SER A 43 -20.94 -18.05 15.77
N ARG A 44 -21.08 -19.37 15.96
CA ARG A 44 -20.01 -20.34 15.68
C ARG A 44 -19.62 -20.43 14.21
N ALA A 45 -20.58 -20.27 13.30
CA ALA A 45 -20.31 -20.30 11.86
C ALA A 45 -19.58 -19.03 11.40
N LEU A 46 -19.90 -17.88 11.98
CA LEU A 46 -19.18 -16.62 11.77
C LEU A 46 -17.74 -16.70 12.29
N THR A 47 -17.53 -17.17 13.52
CA THR A 47 -16.17 -17.36 14.07
C THR A 47 -15.31 -18.22 13.16
N LYS A 48 -15.87 -19.31 12.60
CA LYS A 48 -15.12 -20.13 11.63
C LYS A 48 -14.76 -19.37 10.36
N ALA A 49 -15.61 -18.45 9.90
CA ALA A 49 -15.29 -17.62 8.74
C ALA A 49 -14.17 -16.62 9.07
N ASP A 50 -14.26 -15.98 10.24
CA ASP A 50 -13.22 -15.10 10.77
C ASP A 50 -11.89 -15.83 10.94
N ASP A 51 -11.87 -17.01 11.57
CA ASP A 51 -10.66 -17.83 11.74
C ASP A 51 -9.98 -18.20 10.41
N ALA A 52 -10.75 -18.31 9.32
CA ALA A 52 -10.17 -18.55 8.00
C ALA A 52 -9.56 -17.27 7.43
N PHE A 53 -10.26 -16.14 7.59
CA PHE A 53 -9.80 -14.83 7.16
C PHE A 53 -8.51 -14.42 7.88
N GLU A 54 -8.46 -14.53 9.21
CA GLU A 54 -7.30 -14.15 10.03
C GLU A 54 -6.08 -15.03 9.75
N ARG A 55 -6.29 -16.24 9.23
CA ARG A 55 -5.22 -17.12 8.74
C ARG A 55 -4.90 -16.91 7.27
N PHE A 56 -5.41 -15.84 6.66
CA PHE A 56 -5.19 -15.47 5.26
C PHE A 56 -5.71 -16.52 4.25
N ASP A 57 -6.57 -17.46 4.67
CA ASP A 57 -7.25 -18.41 3.78
C ASP A 57 -8.54 -17.77 3.25
N TYR A 58 -8.36 -16.76 2.41
CA TYR A 58 -9.46 -15.94 1.90
C TYR A 58 -10.43 -16.73 1.02
N SER A 59 -9.95 -17.77 0.33
CA SER A 59 -10.80 -18.68 -0.44
C SER A 59 -11.77 -19.44 0.45
N LEU A 60 -11.28 -19.99 1.57
CA LEU A 60 -12.13 -20.67 2.54
C LEU A 60 -13.03 -19.69 3.30
N ALA A 61 -12.50 -18.53 3.67
CA ALA A 61 -13.25 -17.47 4.34
C ALA A 61 -14.43 -17.03 3.48
N LEU A 62 -14.19 -16.69 2.21
CA LEU A 62 -15.22 -16.34 1.23
C LEU A 62 -16.31 -17.42 1.13
N LYS A 63 -15.92 -18.69 1.01
CA LYS A 63 -16.86 -19.82 0.98
C LYS A 63 -17.71 -19.91 2.26
N ARG A 64 -17.15 -19.53 3.42
CA ARG A 64 -17.86 -19.56 4.71
C ARG A 64 -18.78 -18.35 4.87
N TYR A 65 -18.32 -17.13 4.58
CA TYR A 65 -19.15 -15.92 4.62
C TYR A 65 -20.33 -15.99 3.65
N ASN A 66 -20.13 -16.49 2.43
CA ASN A 66 -21.23 -16.66 1.45
C ASN A 66 -22.37 -17.57 1.97
N LYS A 67 -22.10 -18.48 2.92
CA LYS A 67 -23.17 -19.30 3.54
C LYS A 67 -23.99 -18.53 4.58
N LEU A 68 -23.41 -17.46 5.13
CA LEU A 68 -23.98 -16.59 6.16
C LEU A 68 -24.69 -15.37 5.57
N ASP A 69 -24.45 -15.06 4.29
CA ASP A 69 -25.10 -13.96 3.59
C ASP A 69 -26.64 -14.03 3.71
N GLY A 70 -27.25 -12.87 3.96
CA GLY A 70 -28.69 -12.70 4.20
C GLY A 70 -29.25 -13.38 5.46
N LYS A 71 -28.45 -14.17 6.19
CA LYS A 71 -28.90 -14.98 7.35
C LYS A 71 -28.33 -14.51 8.68
N SER A 72 -27.18 -13.82 8.66
CA SER A 72 -26.51 -13.30 9.85
C SER A 72 -27.18 -12.05 10.39
N GLU A 73 -27.23 -11.87 11.72
CA GLU A 73 -27.62 -10.60 12.34
C GLU A 73 -26.59 -9.48 12.03
N SER A 74 -25.31 -9.86 11.80
CA SER A 74 -24.22 -8.95 11.41
C SER A 74 -24.14 -8.78 9.89
N ARG A 75 -25.25 -8.41 9.23
CA ARG A 75 -25.34 -8.35 7.76
C ARG A 75 -24.25 -7.49 7.12
N TYR A 76 -24.08 -6.25 7.58
CA TYR A 76 -23.04 -5.35 7.08
C TYR A 76 -21.64 -5.97 7.18
N TYR A 77 -21.27 -6.50 8.34
CA TYR A 77 -19.96 -7.13 8.57
C TYR A 77 -19.71 -8.29 7.60
N VAL A 78 -20.69 -9.19 7.43
CA VAL A 78 -20.57 -10.31 6.50
C VAL A 78 -20.46 -9.82 5.05
N THR A 79 -21.26 -8.84 4.63
CA THR A 79 -21.19 -8.23 3.30
C THR A 79 -19.81 -7.61 3.03
N LYS A 80 -19.29 -6.82 3.99
CA LYS A 80 -17.94 -6.24 3.92
C LYS A 80 -16.88 -7.33 3.81
N ARG A 81 -16.91 -8.36 4.66
CA ARG A 81 -15.90 -9.43 4.64
C ARG A 81 -15.90 -10.24 3.36
N ILE A 82 -17.06 -10.41 2.71
CA ILE A 82 -17.14 -10.99 1.37
C ILE A 82 -16.41 -10.10 0.35
N ALA A 83 -16.66 -8.78 0.40
CA ALA A 83 -15.96 -7.81 -0.45
C ALA A 83 -14.44 -7.82 -0.21
N ASP A 84 -14.00 -7.83 1.06
CA ASP A 84 -12.60 -7.92 1.46
C ASP A 84 -11.95 -9.20 0.90
N CYS A 85 -12.61 -10.35 1.02
CA CYS A 85 -12.10 -11.60 0.46
C CYS A 85 -11.95 -11.52 -1.07
N TYR A 86 -12.92 -10.99 -1.80
CA TYR A 86 -12.78 -10.81 -3.25
C TYR A 86 -11.64 -9.86 -3.61
N ARG A 87 -11.47 -8.76 -2.85
CA ARG A 87 -10.36 -7.81 -3.03
C ARG A 87 -9.01 -8.51 -2.82
N LEU A 88 -8.86 -9.24 -1.71
CA LEU A 88 -7.62 -9.94 -1.33
C LEU A 88 -7.32 -11.17 -2.19
N LEU A 89 -8.30 -11.65 -2.96
CA LEU A 89 -8.13 -12.68 -3.99
C LEU A 89 -7.92 -12.10 -5.39
N ASN A 90 -7.70 -10.78 -5.52
CA ASN A 90 -7.52 -10.07 -6.79
C ASN A 90 -8.70 -10.26 -7.76
N MET A 91 -9.93 -10.22 -7.24
CA MET A 91 -11.19 -10.31 -8.02
C MET A 91 -11.95 -8.98 -7.96
N PRO A 92 -11.44 -7.89 -8.59
CA PRO A 92 -11.92 -6.53 -8.36
C PRO A 92 -13.36 -6.29 -8.80
N VAL A 93 -13.83 -6.96 -9.86
CA VAL A 93 -15.23 -6.86 -10.32
C VAL A 93 -16.19 -7.37 -9.25
N ASN A 94 -15.90 -8.52 -8.65
CA ASN A 94 -16.72 -9.07 -7.57
C ASN A 94 -16.58 -8.25 -6.28
N ALA A 95 -15.36 -7.80 -5.95
CA ALA A 95 -15.15 -6.95 -4.79
C ALA A 95 -16.01 -5.68 -4.87
N LEU A 96 -16.03 -5.02 -6.03
CA LEU A 96 -16.85 -3.85 -6.30
C LEU A 96 -18.34 -4.11 -6.05
N GLU A 97 -18.90 -5.17 -6.63
CA GLU A 97 -20.32 -5.53 -6.44
C GLU A 97 -20.69 -5.68 -4.95
N TRP A 98 -19.78 -6.21 -4.13
CA TRP A 98 -20.02 -6.41 -2.71
C TRP A 98 -19.76 -5.17 -1.86
N TYR A 99 -18.78 -4.33 -2.22
CA TYR A 99 -18.61 -3.04 -1.56
C TYR A 99 -19.77 -2.09 -1.86
N GLU A 100 -20.28 -2.07 -3.10
CA GLU A 100 -21.48 -1.29 -3.47
C GLU A 100 -22.68 -1.71 -2.62
N LYS A 101 -22.86 -3.02 -2.35
CA LYS A 101 -23.86 -3.50 -1.37
C LYS A 101 -23.55 -3.09 0.07
N ALA A 102 -22.28 -3.09 0.46
CA ALA A 102 -21.88 -2.75 1.82
C ALA A 102 -22.17 -1.28 2.15
N ILE A 103 -22.06 -0.37 1.17
CA ILE A 103 -22.33 1.06 1.37
C ILE A 103 -23.83 1.43 1.38
N GLU A 104 -24.74 0.49 1.09
CA GLU A 104 -26.19 0.69 1.22
C GLU A 104 -26.67 0.65 2.70
N PHE A 105 -25.82 0.19 3.62
CA PHE A 105 -26.11 0.19 5.06
C PHE A 105 -25.92 1.59 5.68
N HIS A 106 -26.52 1.84 6.86
CA HIS A 106 -26.47 3.15 7.50
C HIS A 106 -25.15 3.45 8.24
N ASP A 107 -24.54 2.45 8.88
CA ASP A 107 -23.37 2.61 9.76
C ASP A 107 -22.13 1.96 9.14
N VAL A 108 -21.65 2.56 8.04
CA VAL A 108 -20.51 2.06 7.26
C VAL A 108 -19.21 2.63 7.82
N ASP A 109 -18.24 1.76 8.10
CA ASP A 109 -16.90 2.18 8.53
C ASP A 109 -16.10 2.86 7.42
N ALA A 110 -15.12 3.68 7.82
CA ALA A 110 -14.31 4.45 6.88
C ALA A 110 -13.52 3.54 5.92
N GLU A 111 -12.98 2.44 6.43
CA GLU A 111 -12.16 1.48 5.67
C GLU A 111 -12.92 0.89 4.49
N THR A 112 -14.23 0.68 4.62
CA THR A 112 -15.09 0.22 3.51
C THR A 112 -15.09 1.20 2.34
N TYR A 113 -15.18 2.51 2.60
CA TYR A 113 -15.11 3.53 1.55
C TYR A 113 -13.71 3.60 0.93
N TYR A 114 -12.67 3.42 1.74
CA TYR A 114 -11.29 3.36 1.26
C TYR A 114 -11.10 2.20 0.28
N HIS A 115 -11.46 0.97 0.68
CA HIS A 115 -11.31 -0.20 -0.17
C HIS A 115 -12.22 -0.20 -1.40
N LEU A 116 -13.42 0.37 -1.31
CA LEU A 116 -14.27 0.62 -2.49
C LEU A 116 -13.57 1.57 -3.47
N GLY A 117 -13.05 2.69 -2.96
CA GLY A 117 -12.28 3.65 -3.74
C GLY A 117 -11.08 3.02 -4.45
N GLN A 118 -10.29 2.21 -3.73
CA GLN A 118 -9.16 1.47 -4.30
C GLN A 118 -9.60 0.47 -5.37
N THR A 119 -10.67 -0.29 -5.10
CA THR A 119 -11.22 -1.26 -6.07
C THR A 119 -11.64 -0.56 -7.38
N LEU A 120 -12.25 0.63 -7.28
CA LEU A 120 -12.59 1.46 -8.43
C LEU A 120 -11.34 1.96 -9.19
N ARG A 121 -10.22 2.25 -8.51
CA ARG A 121 -8.93 2.58 -9.16
C ARG A 121 -8.42 1.42 -10.01
N VAL A 122 -8.41 0.21 -9.45
CA VAL A 122 -8.00 -1.00 -10.18
C VAL A 122 -8.86 -1.24 -11.43
N LEU A 123 -10.15 -0.92 -11.34
CA LEU A 123 -11.10 -0.97 -12.46
C LEU A 123 -11.04 0.28 -13.37
N LYS A 124 -10.10 1.21 -13.15
CA LYS A 124 -9.91 2.46 -13.89
C LYS A 124 -11.11 3.41 -13.85
N ARG A 125 -12.01 3.25 -12.87
CA ARG A 125 -13.19 4.11 -12.60
C ARG A 125 -12.79 5.27 -11.67
N TYR A 126 -11.86 6.11 -12.14
CA TYR A 126 -11.19 7.11 -11.32
C TYR A 126 -12.12 8.16 -10.71
N GLU A 127 -13.04 8.73 -11.49
CA GLU A 127 -13.96 9.76 -11.02
C GLU A 127 -14.86 9.25 -9.89
N GLU A 128 -15.31 7.99 -9.98
CA GLU A 128 -16.12 7.35 -8.95
C GLU A 128 -15.29 6.99 -7.71
N SER A 129 -14.06 6.51 -7.92
CA SER A 129 -13.10 6.27 -6.84
C SER A 129 -12.91 7.51 -5.97
N ASP A 130 -12.79 8.68 -6.60
CA ASP A 130 -12.53 9.94 -5.91
C ASP A 130 -13.63 10.35 -4.94
N ILE A 131 -14.88 10.04 -5.25
CA ILE A 131 -16.01 10.28 -4.36
C ILE A 131 -15.79 9.52 -3.04
N TYR A 132 -15.46 8.23 -3.12
CA TYR A 132 -15.34 7.37 -1.94
C TYR A 132 -14.03 7.59 -1.17
N LEU A 133 -12.92 7.86 -1.87
CA LEU A 133 -11.66 8.22 -1.20
C LEU A 133 -11.76 9.57 -0.48
N ASN A 134 -12.49 10.54 -1.03
CA ASN A 134 -12.78 11.80 -0.33
C ASN A 134 -13.68 11.56 0.88
N ARG A 135 -14.70 10.70 0.75
CA ARG A 135 -15.55 10.32 1.89
C ARG A 135 -14.74 9.68 3.03
N PHE A 136 -13.82 8.78 2.70
CA PHE A 136 -12.89 8.20 3.66
C PHE A 136 -12.07 9.28 4.40
N ARG A 137 -11.51 10.25 3.65
CA ARG A 137 -10.73 11.35 4.21
C ARG A 137 -11.54 12.26 5.11
N GLU A 138 -12.80 12.55 4.75
CA GLU A 138 -13.71 13.33 5.60
C GLU A 138 -13.95 12.65 6.95
N ILE A 139 -14.20 11.34 6.94
CA ILE A 139 -14.48 10.57 8.16
C ILE A 139 -13.23 10.48 9.05
N THR A 140 -12.07 10.22 8.43
CA THR A 140 -10.80 10.03 9.16
C THR A 140 -10.06 11.33 9.47
N ARG A 141 -10.47 12.46 8.87
CA ARG A 141 -9.79 13.77 8.93
C ARG A 141 -8.34 13.69 8.46
N THR A 142 -8.08 12.84 7.47
CA THR A 142 -6.77 12.71 6.83
C THR A 142 -6.66 13.63 5.63
N GLN A 143 -5.47 14.18 5.37
CA GLN A 143 -5.17 14.94 4.16
C GLN A 143 -4.37 14.08 3.20
N ALA A 144 -4.62 14.22 1.89
CA ALA A 144 -3.77 13.60 0.88
C ALA A 144 -2.66 14.56 0.45
N PRO A 145 -1.41 14.10 0.35
CA PRO A 145 -0.33 14.92 -0.20
C PRO A 145 -0.48 15.01 -1.73
N GLN A 146 -1.27 15.95 -2.25
CA GLN A 146 -1.55 16.08 -3.70
C GLN A 146 -0.88 17.28 -4.40
N GLN A 147 0.15 17.91 -3.83
CA GLN A 147 0.59 19.25 -4.28
C GLN A 147 -0.60 20.22 -4.51
N GLY A 148 -1.67 20.04 -3.71
CA GLY A 148 -2.98 20.72 -3.79
C GLY A 148 -3.78 20.53 -5.09
N LEU A 149 -3.46 19.53 -5.91
CA LEU A 149 -4.27 19.15 -7.06
C LEU A 149 -5.59 18.52 -6.65
N SER A 150 -6.63 18.74 -7.46
CA SER A 150 -7.80 17.86 -7.44
C SER A 150 -7.44 16.48 -7.99
N PRO A 151 -8.20 15.43 -7.65
CA PRO A 151 -7.89 14.09 -8.14
C PRO A 151 -7.86 13.94 -9.67
N GLY A 152 -8.73 14.68 -10.38
CA GLY A 152 -8.74 14.72 -11.85
C GLY A 152 -7.50 15.39 -12.43
N GLU A 153 -7.09 16.54 -11.87
CA GLU A 153 -5.85 17.22 -12.25
C GLU A 153 -4.62 16.34 -11.97
N PHE A 154 -4.58 15.68 -10.81
CA PHE A 154 -3.51 14.75 -10.46
C PHE A 154 -3.40 13.63 -11.51
N LEU A 155 -4.51 13.00 -11.86
CA LEU A 155 -4.51 11.93 -12.88
C LEU A 155 -4.03 12.43 -14.25
N MET A 156 -4.41 13.66 -14.63
CA MET A 156 -3.92 14.27 -15.87
C MET A 156 -2.42 14.58 -15.80
N ALA A 157 -1.94 15.11 -14.68
CA ALA A 157 -0.52 15.37 -14.44
C ALA A 157 0.29 14.08 -14.57
N VAL A 158 -0.09 13.02 -13.86
CA VAL A 158 0.59 11.71 -13.93
C VAL A 158 0.57 11.14 -15.36
N LYS A 159 -0.57 11.17 -16.05
CA LYS A 159 -0.65 10.68 -17.44
C LYS A 159 0.18 11.49 -18.41
N SER A 160 0.38 12.78 -18.15
CA SER A 160 1.21 13.66 -18.99
C SER A 160 2.67 13.24 -19.02
N ASP A 161 3.15 12.53 -17.99
CA ASP A 161 4.51 12.01 -17.88
C ASP A 161 4.70 10.62 -18.51
N SER A 162 3.80 10.23 -19.42
CA SER A 162 3.95 9.02 -20.23
C SER A 162 5.21 9.03 -21.13
N GLY A 163 5.72 7.84 -21.46
CA GLY A 163 6.86 7.67 -22.37
C GLY A 163 8.23 7.94 -21.73
N ARG A 164 8.31 8.05 -20.39
CA ARG A 164 9.58 8.15 -19.66
C ARG A 164 10.36 6.83 -19.60
N TYR A 165 9.66 5.70 -19.79
CA TYR A 165 10.23 4.36 -19.66
C TYR A 165 9.81 3.44 -20.81
N GLU A 166 10.73 2.54 -21.17
CA GLU A 166 10.43 1.33 -21.95
C GLU A 166 10.44 0.14 -21.00
N ILE A 167 9.39 -0.68 -21.03
CA ILE A 167 9.19 -1.81 -20.11
C ILE A 167 9.39 -3.12 -20.84
N ILE A 168 10.17 -4.03 -20.26
CA ILE A 168 10.54 -5.30 -20.86
C ILE A 168 10.30 -6.43 -19.84
N PRO A 169 9.43 -7.41 -20.11
CA PRO A 169 9.29 -8.58 -19.25
C PRO A 169 10.58 -9.40 -19.26
N LEU A 170 10.99 -9.91 -18.10
CA LEU A 170 12.21 -10.72 -18.02
C LEU A 170 11.97 -12.18 -18.38
N ASN A 171 12.97 -12.80 -18.99
CA ASN A 171 12.98 -14.22 -19.32
C ASN A 171 13.11 -15.15 -18.09
N ILE A 172 13.26 -14.58 -16.89
CA ILE A 172 13.28 -15.35 -15.64
C ILE A 172 11.89 -15.74 -15.18
N ASN A 173 10.87 -14.98 -15.57
CA ASN A 173 9.49 -15.15 -15.12
C ASN A 173 8.91 -16.51 -15.52
N SER A 174 7.96 -17.01 -14.74
CA SER A 174 7.35 -18.33 -14.85
C SER A 174 5.85 -18.28 -14.53
N GLU A 175 5.17 -19.42 -14.54
CA GLU A 175 3.76 -19.52 -14.09
C GLU A 175 3.57 -19.24 -12.58
N TYR A 176 4.66 -19.12 -11.83
CA TYR A 176 4.69 -18.80 -10.40
C TYR A 176 4.89 -17.30 -10.18
N SER A 177 4.96 -16.85 -8.93
CA SER A 177 5.28 -15.46 -8.61
C SER A 177 6.79 -15.25 -8.55
N GLU A 178 7.25 -14.18 -9.19
CA GLU A 178 8.59 -13.61 -9.10
C GLU A 178 8.49 -12.16 -8.67
N PHE A 179 9.09 -11.82 -7.52
CA PHE A 179 9.07 -10.43 -7.04
C PHE A 179 10.28 -10.08 -6.18
N GLY A 180 10.40 -8.81 -5.82
CA GLY A 180 11.45 -8.37 -4.91
C GLY A 180 12.84 -8.32 -5.54
N PRO A 181 13.02 -7.74 -6.74
CA PRO A 181 14.33 -7.68 -7.39
C PRO A 181 15.34 -6.89 -6.56
N ALA A 182 16.54 -7.44 -6.41
CA ALA A 182 17.68 -6.79 -5.79
C ALA A 182 18.95 -7.05 -6.61
N ILE A 183 19.76 -6.02 -6.82
CA ILE A 183 21.01 -6.12 -7.59
C ILE A 183 22.17 -6.42 -6.64
N LEU A 184 22.90 -7.49 -6.91
CA LEU A 184 24.12 -7.89 -6.20
C LEU A 184 25.31 -7.88 -7.16
N ASP A 185 26.48 -7.41 -6.69
CA ASP A 185 27.74 -7.37 -7.46
C ASP A 185 27.62 -6.66 -8.83
N GLY A 186 26.60 -5.81 -9.01
CA GLY A 186 26.34 -5.04 -10.25
C GLY A 186 25.75 -5.82 -11.43
N ASN A 187 25.79 -7.16 -11.41
CA ASN A 187 25.35 -8.01 -12.52
C ASN A 187 24.53 -9.24 -12.12
N LYS A 188 24.15 -9.39 -10.84
CA LYS A 188 23.27 -10.47 -10.38
C LYS A 188 21.94 -9.90 -9.93
N LEU A 189 20.85 -10.47 -10.43
CA LEU A 189 19.51 -10.18 -9.96
C LEU A 189 19.09 -11.27 -8.97
N VAL A 190 18.93 -10.89 -7.71
CA VAL A 190 18.39 -11.75 -6.65
C VAL A 190 16.93 -11.40 -6.46
N PHE A 191 16.06 -12.40 -6.34
CA PHE A 191 14.63 -12.20 -6.21
C PHE A 191 13.96 -13.35 -5.46
N SER A 192 12.71 -13.13 -5.04
CA SER A 192 11.89 -14.12 -4.36
C SER A 192 11.02 -14.84 -5.38
N SER A 193 10.94 -16.17 -5.30
CA SER A 193 10.04 -16.95 -6.13
C SER A 193 9.51 -18.19 -5.42
N ASN A 194 8.25 -18.53 -5.66
CA ASN A 194 7.63 -19.78 -5.23
C ASN A 194 7.67 -20.87 -6.31
N ARG A 195 8.51 -20.70 -7.34
CA ARG A 195 8.79 -21.78 -8.30
C ARG A 195 9.35 -23.03 -7.59
N PRO A 196 8.94 -24.24 -8.01
CA PRO A 196 9.51 -25.46 -7.48
C PRO A 196 11.02 -25.53 -7.72
N GLY A 197 11.79 -25.73 -6.65
CA GLY A 197 13.19 -26.10 -6.78
C GLY A 197 13.37 -27.55 -7.24
N LYS A 198 14.62 -28.05 -7.25
CA LYS A 198 14.94 -29.45 -7.60
C LYS A 198 14.52 -30.49 -6.53
N SER A 199 13.86 -30.07 -5.45
CA SER A 199 13.41 -30.97 -4.39
C SER A 199 12.23 -31.83 -4.84
N VAL A 200 12.28 -33.13 -4.53
CA VAL A 200 11.19 -34.08 -4.80
C VAL A 200 10.04 -33.92 -3.80
N ILE A 201 10.35 -33.52 -2.56
CA ILE A 201 9.35 -33.21 -1.53
C ILE A 201 9.01 -31.72 -1.65
N ARG A 202 7.73 -31.44 -1.86
CA ARG A 202 7.18 -30.08 -1.95
C ARG A 202 6.30 -29.83 -0.74
N GLN A 203 6.71 -28.89 0.09
CA GLN A 203 5.83 -28.32 1.11
C GLN A 203 4.98 -27.25 0.44
N LEU A 204 3.67 -27.41 0.54
CA LEU A 204 2.69 -26.50 -0.06
C LEU A 204 2.01 -25.72 1.06
N ASP A 205 1.80 -24.45 0.80
CA ASP A 205 0.97 -23.59 1.64
C ASP A 205 -0.48 -24.06 1.55
N SER A 206 -1.09 -24.41 2.68
CA SER A 206 -2.46 -24.91 2.72
C SER A 206 -3.52 -23.91 2.23
N ARG A 207 -3.18 -22.61 2.18
CA ARG A 207 -4.10 -21.52 1.83
C ARG A 207 -4.33 -21.42 0.31
N ASN A 208 -3.28 -21.67 -0.48
CA ASN A 208 -3.31 -21.51 -1.94
C ASN A 208 -2.76 -22.73 -2.70
N ASN A 209 -2.26 -23.75 -2.00
CA ASN A 209 -1.65 -24.96 -2.55
C ASN A 209 -0.41 -24.69 -3.44
N LEU A 210 0.31 -23.59 -3.17
CA LEU A 210 1.56 -23.23 -3.84
C LEU A 210 2.78 -23.47 -2.93
N PRO A 211 3.99 -23.64 -3.48
CA PRO A 211 5.20 -23.72 -2.67
C PRO A 211 5.47 -22.42 -1.89
N PHE A 212 6.25 -22.51 -0.81
CA PHE A 212 6.77 -21.34 -0.10
C PHE A 212 7.88 -20.63 -0.90
N PHE A 213 7.93 -19.30 -0.80
CA PHE A 213 8.92 -18.47 -1.46
C PHE A 213 10.34 -18.80 -1.01
N GLY A 214 11.26 -18.90 -1.97
CA GLY A 214 12.70 -18.96 -1.75
C GLY A 214 13.42 -17.89 -2.55
N LEU A 215 14.69 -17.66 -2.22
CA LEU A 215 15.53 -16.76 -3.01
C LEU A 215 16.13 -17.48 -4.22
N PHE A 216 16.14 -16.78 -5.35
CA PHE A 216 16.79 -17.19 -6.58
C PHE A 216 17.71 -16.08 -7.07
N VAL A 217 18.71 -16.45 -7.87
CA VAL A 217 19.65 -15.54 -8.50
C VAL A 217 19.81 -15.89 -9.97
N SER A 218 19.87 -14.84 -10.80
CA SER A 218 20.29 -14.92 -12.19
C SER A 218 21.40 -13.92 -12.46
N GLU A 219 22.40 -14.33 -13.23
CA GLU A 219 23.38 -13.41 -13.83
C GLU A 219 22.76 -12.69 -15.03
N LEU A 220 23.00 -11.39 -15.12
CA LEU A 220 22.52 -10.48 -16.16
C LEU A 220 23.62 -10.29 -17.21
N SER A 221 23.33 -10.58 -18.48
CA SER A 221 24.21 -10.22 -19.59
C SER A 221 23.95 -8.80 -20.09
N ASP A 222 22.71 -8.34 -19.98
CA ASP A 222 22.27 -6.97 -20.26
C ASP A 222 21.07 -6.63 -19.36
N LEU A 223 20.36 -5.54 -19.65
CA LEU A 223 19.21 -5.09 -18.86
C LEU A 223 18.05 -6.11 -18.83
N SER A 224 17.77 -6.81 -19.93
CA SER A 224 16.59 -7.69 -20.06
C SER A 224 16.92 -9.17 -20.22
N THR A 225 18.18 -9.52 -20.46
CA THR A 225 18.63 -10.89 -20.66
C THR A 225 19.32 -11.41 -19.41
N ALA A 226 18.71 -12.42 -18.81
CA ALA A 226 19.24 -13.11 -17.63
C ALA A 226 19.47 -14.59 -17.89
N THR A 227 20.41 -15.18 -17.16
CA THR A 227 20.61 -16.63 -17.12
C THR A 227 19.46 -17.33 -16.40
N TYR A 228 19.35 -18.65 -16.57
CA TYR A 228 18.33 -19.45 -15.89
C TYR A 228 18.45 -19.30 -14.36
N PRO A 229 17.35 -18.99 -13.63
CA PRO A 229 17.40 -18.79 -12.19
C PRO A 229 17.88 -20.00 -11.40
N LEU A 230 18.87 -19.79 -10.53
CA LEU A 230 19.37 -20.79 -9.59
C LEU A 230 19.01 -20.43 -8.15
N PRO A 231 18.77 -21.40 -7.26
CA PRO A 231 18.54 -21.09 -5.84
C PRO A 231 19.70 -20.28 -5.25
N PHE A 232 19.37 -19.14 -4.64
CA PHE A 232 20.33 -18.28 -3.96
C PHE A 232 20.38 -18.67 -2.48
N LEU A 233 21.60 -18.93 -1.98
CA LEU A 233 21.84 -19.35 -0.59
C LEU A 233 20.93 -20.51 -0.11
N PRO A 234 20.89 -21.66 -0.81
CA PRO A 234 19.98 -22.75 -0.47
C PRO A 234 20.19 -23.33 0.94
N LYS A 235 21.34 -23.06 1.58
CA LYS A 235 21.65 -23.50 2.94
C LYS A 235 20.92 -22.71 4.04
N ILE A 236 20.46 -21.48 3.75
CA ILE A 236 19.71 -20.67 4.73
C ILE A 236 18.19 -20.76 4.49
N LYS A 237 17.76 -21.40 3.40
CA LYS A 237 16.35 -21.55 3.07
C LYS A 237 15.63 -22.30 4.18
N THR A 238 14.44 -21.81 4.55
CA THR A 238 13.57 -22.47 5.53
C THR A 238 12.34 -23.07 4.85
N GLU A 239 11.50 -23.71 5.66
CA GLU A 239 10.14 -24.15 5.30
C GLU A 239 9.15 -22.98 5.18
N LEU A 240 9.62 -21.75 5.42
CA LEU A 240 8.85 -20.52 5.42
C LEU A 240 9.19 -19.67 4.18
N ASN A 241 8.44 -18.59 3.97
CA ASN A 241 8.67 -17.63 2.88
C ASN A 241 9.91 -16.78 3.16
N ASP A 242 10.79 -16.75 2.17
CA ASP A 242 12.00 -15.95 2.14
C ASP A 242 11.89 -14.81 1.12
N GLY A 243 12.23 -13.60 1.55
CA GLY A 243 12.31 -12.41 0.72
C GLY A 243 11.18 -11.40 0.94
N PRO A 244 11.32 -10.17 0.40
CA PRO A 244 12.43 -9.72 -0.46
C PRO A 244 13.73 -9.45 0.33
N VAL A 245 14.81 -9.16 -0.40
CA VAL A 245 16.14 -8.87 0.15
C VAL A 245 16.64 -7.48 -0.21
N SER A 246 17.59 -6.97 0.57
CA SER A 246 18.39 -5.79 0.24
C SER A 246 19.85 -6.02 0.63
N PHE A 247 20.76 -5.37 -0.09
CA PHE A 247 22.21 -5.48 0.12
C PHE A 247 22.78 -4.13 0.52
N THR A 248 23.83 -4.14 1.35
CA THR A 248 24.68 -2.95 1.51
C THR A 248 25.36 -2.62 0.18
N ALA A 249 25.71 -1.35 -0.02
CA ALA A 249 26.35 -0.87 -1.25
C ALA A 249 27.67 -1.58 -1.58
N ASP A 250 28.36 -2.11 -0.56
CA ASP A 250 29.58 -2.90 -0.71
C ASP A 250 29.33 -4.40 -0.98
N GLY A 251 28.07 -4.85 -0.97
CA GLY A 251 27.68 -6.25 -1.17
C GLY A 251 28.04 -7.19 -0.02
N GLN A 252 28.43 -6.65 1.15
CA GLN A 252 28.96 -7.42 2.28
C GLN A 252 27.89 -7.82 3.30
N MET A 253 26.73 -7.17 3.29
CA MET A 253 25.59 -7.51 4.13
C MET A 253 24.35 -7.72 3.26
N LEU A 254 23.54 -8.69 3.65
CA LEU A 254 22.20 -8.93 3.13
C LEU A 254 21.21 -8.77 4.29
N TYR A 255 20.09 -8.13 4.00
CA TYR A 255 18.91 -8.09 4.85
C TYR A 255 17.77 -8.81 4.14
N ILE A 256 17.01 -9.64 4.84
CA ILE A 256 15.96 -10.48 4.26
C ILE A 256 14.70 -10.41 5.12
N THR A 257 13.55 -10.22 4.48
CA THR A 257 12.25 -10.44 5.11
C THR A 257 11.97 -11.94 5.18
N ARG A 258 11.52 -12.42 6.34
CA ARG A 258 11.09 -13.81 6.51
C ARG A 258 9.91 -13.86 7.46
N ASN A 259 8.94 -14.73 7.18
CA ASN A 259 7.88 -14.97 8.14
C ASN A 259 8.36 -15.86 9.30
N THR A 260 7.89 -15.57 10.51
CA THR A 260 8.17 -16.36 11.70
C THR A 260 7.19 -17.52 11.80
N THR A 261 7.59 -18.58 12.53
CA THR A 261 6.68 -19.70 12.82
C THR A 261 5.38 -19.18 13.42
N ALA A 262 4.26 -19.75 12.98
CA ALA A 262 2.95 -19.31 13.39
C ALA A 262 2.78 -19.37 14.92
N THR A 263 2.10 -18.39 15.50
CA THR A 263 1.70 -18.43 16.91
C THR A 263 0.73 -19.59 17.16
N GLN A 264 0.38 -19.83 18.43
CA GLN A 264 -0.67 -20.81 18.76
C GLN A 264 -2.03 -20.46 18.14
N GLU A 265 -2.29 -19.19 17.81
CA GLU A 265 -3.47 -18.75 17.07
C GLU A 265 -3.35 -18.91 15.54
N GLY A 266 -2.19 -19.36 15.04
CA GLY A 266 -1.95 -19.57 13.61
C GLY A 266 -1.49 -18.32 12.84
N LEU A 267 -1.14 -17.24 13.54
CA LEU A 267 -0.66 -15.99 12.91
C LEU A 267 0.85 -16.07 12.65
N SER A 268 1.26 -15.80 11.43
CA SER A 268 2.66 -15.74 11.02
C SER A 268 3.04 -14.28 10.77
N GLU A 269 3.88 -13.72 11.63
CA GLU A 269 4.40 -12.34 11.52
C GLU A 269 5.62 -12.29 10.59
N LEU A 270 5.98 -11.12 10.08
CA LEU A 270 7.24 -10.91 9.35
C LEU A 270 8.33 -10.34 10.26
N ASP A 271 9.58 -10.70 9.99
CA ASP A 271 10.76 -10.14 10.63
C ASP A 271 11.88 -9.92 9.59
N ILE A 272 12.86 -9.07 9.94
CA ILE A 272 14.03 -8.81 9.11
C ILE A 272 15.25 -9.45 9.76
N PHE A 273 15.92 -10.31 9.01
CA PHE A 273 17.17 -10.94 9.40
C PHE A 273 18.32 -10.40 8.57
N SER A 274 19.54 -10.56 9.09
CA SER A 274 20.77 -10.18 8.40
C SER A 274 21.72 -11.35 8.21
N LEU A 275 22.51 -11.27 7.14
CA LEU A 275 23.57 -12.21 6.81
C LEU A 275 24.80 -11.43 6.33
N ASN A 276 25.99 -11.85 6.75
CA ASN A 276 27.23 -11.22 6.37
C ASN A 276 28.01 -12.06 5.35
N ARG A 277 28.71 -11.40 4.45
CA ARG A 277 29.66 -11.98 3.50
C ARG A 277 31.08 -11.59 3.92
N ARG A 278 31.97 -12.57 4.03
CA ARG A 278 33.40 -12.38 4.30
C ARG A 278 34.21 -13.24 3.33
N ASP A 279 35.26 -12.67 2.75
CA ASP A 279 36.13 -13.33 1.77
C ASP A 279 35.34 -13.98 0.62
N GLY A 280 34.31 -13.27 0.14
CA GLY A 280 33.43 -13.72 -0.93
C GLY A 280 32.37 -14.76 -0.52
N LYS A 281 32.37 -15.24 0.73
CA LYS A 281 31.46 -16.28 1.23
C LYS A 281 30.43 -15.73 2.21
N TRP A 282 29.17 -16.05 1.99
CA TRP A 282 28.09 -15.77 2.93
C TRP A 282 28.18 -16.68 4.16
N SER A 283 27.86 -16.15 5.33
CA SER A 283 27.69 -16.96 6.54
C SER A 283 26.49 -17.91 6.40
N SER A 284 26.42 -18.91 7.28
CA SER A 284 25.36 -19.94 7.23
C SER A 284 24.24 -19.70 8.24
N THR A 285 24.30 -18.61 9.01
CA THR A 285 23.40 -18.37 10.14
C THR A 285 22.90 -16.94 10.07
N LEU A 286 21.58 -16.81 9.97
CA LEU A 286 20.90 -15.52 9.99
C LEU A 286 20.88 -14.94 11.41
N ALA A 287 21.07 -13.63 11.51
CA ALA A 287 20.95 -12.89 12.75
C ALA A 287 19.66 -12.06 12.75
N SER A 288 18.86 -12.17 13.82
CA SER A 288 17.70 -11.29 14.06
C SER A 288 18.15 -9.87 14.39
N LEU A 289 17.33 -8.88 14.06
CA LEU A 289 17.58 -7.49 14.41
C LEU A 289 16.71 -7.07 15.62
N PRO A 290 17.22 -6.23 16.54
CA PRO A 290 16.45 -5.75 17.69
C PRO A 290 15.51 -4.57 17.29
N LEU A 291 14.80 -4.72 16.17
CA LEU A 291 13.94 -3.68 15.58
C LEU A 291 12.45 -3.98 15.75
N LYS A 292 12.09 -5.27 15.79
CA LYS A 292 10.70 -5.72 15.79
C LYS A 292 10.06 -5.57 17.16
N ILE A 293 8.83 -5.05 17.19
CA ILE A 293 7.95 -5.10 18.36
C ILE A 293 7.13 -6.39 18.28
N LYS A 294 7.06 -7.14 19.38
CA LYS A 294 6.26 -8.38 19.46
C LYS A 294 4.80 -8.11 19.11
N GLY A 295 4.19 -8.94 18.25
CA GLY A 295 2.82 -8.76 17.79
C GLY A 295 2.70 -7.99 16.47
N TYR A 296 3.80 -7.44 15.96
CA TYR A 296 3.83 -6.59 14.76
C TYR A 296 4.90 -7.07 13.80
N SER A 297 4.69 -6.83 12.51
CA SER A 297 5.58 -7.24 11.43
C SER A 297 6.55 -6.12 11.06
N ILE A 298 7.77 -6.50 10.71
CA ILE A 298 8.70 -5.64 9.95
C ILE A 298 9.09 -6.37 8.66
N ALA A 299 9.12 -5.65 7.55
CA ALA A 299 9.31 -6.24 6.23
C ALA A 299 9.89 -5.25 5.22
N HIS A 300 10.33 -5.78 4.08
CA HIS A 300 10.80 -5.02 2.92
C HIS A 300 12.01 -4.13 3.25
N PRO A 301 13.15 -4.72 3.67
CA PRO A 301 14.33 -3.94 4.02
C PRO A 301 14.88 -3.18 2.81
N ALA A 302 15.40 -1.97 3.04
CA ALA A 302 16.20 -1.22 2.08
C ALA A 302 17.34 -0.49 2.79
N VAL A 303 18.57 -0.70 2.34
CA VAL A 303 19.75 -0.07 2.92
C VAL A 303 20.06 1.25 2.20
N SER A 304 20.40 2.29 2.95
CA SER A 304 20.90 3.54 2.36
C SER A 304 22.26 3.35 1.68
N PRO A 305 22.63 4.20 0.70
CA PRO A 305 23.89 4.07 -0.03
C PRO A 305 25.15 4.15 0.84
N ASP A 306 25.08 4.87 1.95
CA ASP A 306 26.16 5.01 2.93
C ASP A 306 26.23 3.85 3.94
N ASN A 307 25.31 2.87 3.83
CA ASN A 307 25.13 1.75 4.74
C ASN A 307 24.79 2.13 6.19
N GLN A 308 24.34 3.38 6.44
CA GLN A 308 24.07 3.88 7.79
C GLN A 308 22.60 3.83 8.19
N ARG A 309 21.67 3.57 7.26
CA ARG A 309 20.24 3.46 7.53
C ARG A 309 19.65 2.21 6.92
N LEU A 310 18.78 1.54 7.68
CA LEU A 310 17.90 0.49 7.20
C LEU A 310 16.47 1.02 7.22
N TYR A 311 15.89 1.20 6.05
CA TYR A 311 14.47 1.48 5.84
C TYR A 311 13.68 0.18 5.79
N PHE A 312 12.45 0.18 6.26
CA PHE A 312 11.55 -0.96 6.22
C PHE A 312 10.10 -0.51 6.43
N SER A 313 9.15 -1.38 6.09
CA SER A 313 7.73 -1.21 6.37
C SER A 313 7.30 -1.95 7.63
N SER A 314 6.33 -1.42 8.38
CA SER A 314 5.79 -2.06 9.58
C SER A 314 4.33 -1.67 9.85
N ASP A 315 3.59 -2.57 10.51
CA ASP A 315 2.25 -2.33 11.05
C ASP A 315 2.27 -2.01 12.56
N MET A 316 3.44 -1.60 13.09
CA MET A 316 3.61 -1.28 14.51
C MET A 316 2.81 -0.02 14.93
N PRO A 317 2.44 0.10 16.22
CA PRO A 317 1.51 1.12 16.67
C PRO A 317 2.15 2.51 16.64
N GLY A 318 1.33 3.55 16.48
CA GLY A 318 1.78 4.93 16.29
C GLY A 318 2.04 5.31 14.83
N GLY A 319 1.70 4.40 13.91
CA GLY A 319 1.66 4.60 12.46
C GLY A 319 0.49 5.46 11.96
N TYR A 320 0.47 5.72 10.64
CA TYR A 320 -0.58 6.50 9.96
C TYR A 320 -1.60 5.62 9.22
N GLY A 321 -1.23 4.39 8.87
CA GLY A 321 -2.04 3.50 8.04
C GLY A 321 -1.93 2.02 8.39
N ALA A 322 -2.23 1.18 7.40
CA ALA A 322 -2.14 -0.27 7.52
C ALA A 322 -0.68 -0.74 7.64
N LYS A 323 0.23 -0.14 6.86
CA LYS A 323 1.68 -0.32 6.96
C LYS A 323 2.36 0.99 6.66
N ASP A 324 3.33 1.36 7.48
CA ASP A 324 4.08 2.60 7.33
C ASP A 324 5.56 2.31 7.12
N LEU A 325 6.26 3.26 6.49
CA LEU A 325 7.70 3.27 6.37
C LEU A 325 8.36 3.84 7.62
N TYR A 326 9.42 3.15 8.03
CA TYR A 326 10.31 3.50 9.12
C TYR A 326 11.77 3.40 8.67
N TYR A 327 12.67 4.05 9.42
CA TYR A 327 14.10 3.79 9.32
C TYR A 327 14.73 3.56 10.69
N SER A 328 15.86 2.86 10.71
CA SER A 328 16.73 2.77 11.87
C SER A 328 18.18 3.05 11.46
N GLU A 329 18.90 3.82 12.27
CA GLU A 329 20.29 4.21 12.00
C GLU A 329 21.27 3.22 12.63
N LEU A 330 22.27 2.80 11.85
CA LEU A 330 23.36 1.98 12.31
C LEU A 330 24.46 2.85 12.93
N ARG A 331 24.60 2.79 14.26
CA ARG A 331 25.59 3.54 15.04
C ARG A 331 26.44 2.60 15.87
N GLY A 332 27.74 2.56 15.60
CA GLY A 332 28.68 1.70 16.34
C GLY A 332 28.38 0.20 16.24
N GLY A 333 27.74 -0.24 15.15
CA GLY A 333 27.32 -1.64 14.95
C GLY A 333 25.95 -2.00 15.52
N PHE A 334 25.23 -1.04 16.12
CA PHE A 334 23.89 -1.23 16.65
C PHE A 334 22.88 -0.33 15.94
N PHE A 335 21.70 -0.88 15.69
CA PHE A 335 20.58 -0.12 15.14
C PHE A 335 19.92 0.73 16.23
N SER A 336 19.53 1.95 15.90
CA SER A 336 18.69 2.80 16.75
C SER A 336 17.28 2.22 16.88
N GLN A 337 16.47 2.81 17.76
CA GLN A 337 15.02 2.57 17.70
C GLN A 337 14.46 3.03 16.34
N PRO A 338 13.45 2.34 15.80
CA PRO A 338 12.78 2.74 14.57
C PRO A 338 12.20 4.16 14.66
N VAL A 339 12.34 4.92 13.58
CA VAL A 339 11.79 6.28 13.41
C VAL A 339 10.81 6.26 12.24
N ASN A 340 9.56 6.68 12.48
CA ASN A 340 8.53 6.79 11.45
C ASN A 340 8.86 7.92 10.48
N LEU A 341 8.66 7.72 9.16
CA LEU A 341 8.96 8.74 8.14
C LEU A 341 7.98 9.93 8.11
N GLY A 342 6.94 9.91 8.94
CA GLY A 342 6.00 11.01 9.12
C GLY A 342 4.89 11.04 8.05
N PRO A 343 3.93 11.98 8.21
CA PRO A 343 2.69 12.04 7.43
C PRO A 343 2.89 12.56 6.00
N ASP A 344 4.09 13.05 5.67
CA ASP A 344 4.42 13.48 4.32
C ASP A 344 4.75 12.30 3.40
N ILE A 345 5.12 11.16 3.98
CA ILE A 345 5.46 9.92 3.29
C ILE A 345 4.43 8.84 3.57
N ASN A 346 4.10 8.64 4.84
CA ASN A 346 3.16 7.63 5.27
C ASN A 346 1.71 8.10 5.13
N THR A 347 0.86 7.17 4.73
CA THR A 347 -0.53 7.38 4.38
C THR A 347 -1.45 6.55 5.26
N ALA A 348 -2.75 6.60 5.00
CA ALA A 348 -3.69 5.69 5.66
C ALA A 348 -3.67 4.26 5.09
N GLY A 349 -2.92 4.03 4.00
CA GLY A 349 -2.81 2.76 3.29
C GLY A 349 -1.63 1.90 3.71
N ASN A 350 -1.15 1.10 2.78
CA ASN A 350 0.10 0.34 2.83
C ASN A 350 1.19 1.13 2.11
N ASP A 351 2.16 1.62 2.87
CA ASP A 351 3.42 2.17 2.37
C ASP A 351 4.53 1.15 2.58
N VAL A 352 4.98 0.55 1.48
CA VAL A 352 5.75 -0.70 1.46
C VAL A 352 6.85 -0.69 0.41
N PHE A 353 7.71 -1.71 0.43
CA PHE A 353 8.80 -1.89 -0.55
C PHE A 353 9.68 -0.65 -0.77
N PRO A 354 10.27 -0.08 0.30
CA PRO A 354 11.20 1.02 0.12
C PRO A 354 12.41 0.58 -0.71
N PHE A 355 13.03 1.52 -1.40
CA PHE A 355 14.33 1.39 -2.07
C PHE A 355 15.03 2.75 -2.04
N VAL A 356 16.32 2.78 -1.76
CA VAL A 356 17.10 4.02 -1.78
C VAL A 356 18.19 3.89 -2.83
N ASP A 357 18.20 4.81 -3.79
CA ASP A 357 19.18 4.79 -4.86
C ASP A 357 20.49 5.48 -4.48
N SER A 358 21.49 5.43 -5.37
CA SER A 358 22.82 6.04 -5.15
C SER A 358 22.79 7.56 -4.93
N ALA A 359 21.72 8.26 -5.34
CA ALA A 359 21.52 9.68 -5.12
C ALA A 359 20.79 9.99 -3.79
N GLY A 360 20.38 8.98 -3.04
CA GLY A 360 19.62 9.11 -1.80
C GLY A 360 18.13 9.35 -2.02
N ARG A 361 17.62 9.23 -3.25
CA ARG A 361 16.18 9.29 -3.54
C ARG A 361 15.52 8.05 -2.93
N LEU A 362 14.44 8.24 -2.19
CA LEU A 362 13.65 7.16 -1.61
C LEU A 362 12.49 6.84 -2.54
N PHE A 363 12.44 5.60 -2.99
CA PHE A 363 11.33 5.01 -3.73
C PHE A 363 10.55 4.10 -2.81
N PHE A 364 9.23 4.00 -3.02
CA PHE A 364 8.37 3.10 -2.28
C PHE A 364 7.07 2.88 -3.04
N ALA A 365 6.34 1.81 -2.71
CA ALA A 365 5.02 1.55 -3.25
C ALA A 365 3.94 1.97 -2.23
N SER A 366 2.87 2.59 -2.70
CA SER A 366 1.75 3.04 -1.85
C SER A 366 0.42 2.81 -2.55
N ASP A 367 -0.58 2.37 -1.77
CA ASP A 367 -2.00 2.30 -2.18
C ASP A 367 -2.86 3.38 -1.46
N GLY A 368 -2.23 4.24 -0.65
CA GLY A 368 -2.87 5.36 0.04
C GLY A 368 -2.62 6.71 -0.62
N LEU A 369 -1.60 6.80 -1.48
CA LEU A 369 -1.37 7.95 -2.35
C LEU A 369 -2.25 7.89 -3.61
N PRO A 370 -2.65 9.04 -4.18
CA PRO A 370 -3.34 9.05 -5.46
C PRO A 370 -2.47 8.43 -6.56
N GLY A 371 -3.08 7.61 -7.39
CA GLY A 371 -2.34 6.87 -8.40
C GLY A 371 -3.23 6.24 -9.47
N LEU A 372 -2.64 5.35 -10.25
CA LEU A 372 -3.25 4.68 -11.38
C LEU A 372 -3.93 3.37 -10.98
N GLY A 373 -3.52 2.72 -9.88
CA GLY A 373 -3.88 1.34 -9.59
C GLY A 373 -4.03 0.98 -8.11
N GLY A 374 -3.61 -0.25 -7.79
CA GLY A 374 -3.56 -0.76 -6.42
C GLY A 374 -2.36 -0.12 -5.70
N LEU A 375 -1.26 -0.84 -5.62
CA LEU A 375 0.04 -0.24 -5.31
C LEU A 375 0.60 0.51 -6.52
N ASP A 376 1.03 1.75 -6.31
CA ASP A 376 1.80 2.53 -7.28
C ASP A 376 3.17 2.89 -6.69
N ILE A 377 4.21 2.93 -7.52
CA ILE A 377 5.56 3.33 -7.11
C ILE A 377 5.68 4.86 -7.14
N PHE A 378 6.14 5.41 -6.03
CA PHE A 378 6.45 6.83 -5.84
C PHE A 378 7.93 7.02 -5.55
N MET A 379 8.41 8.24 -5.76
CA MET A 379 9.74 8.69 -5.39
C MET A 379 9.66 9.98 -4.61
N THR A 380 10.51 10.13 -3.59
CA THR A 380 10.75 11.39 -2.91
C THR A 380 12.25 11.72 -2.89
N ILE A 381 12.55 13.02 -2.84
CA ILE A 381 13.89 13.59 -2.84
C ILE A 381 14.26 13.99 -1.41
N PRO A 382 15.48 13.68 -0.93
CA PRO A 382 15.92 14.10 0.39
C PRO A 382 16.05 15.64 0.50
N GLU A 383 15.45 16.22 1.53
CA GLU A 383 15.49 17.64 1.88
C GLU A 383 16.05 17.82 3.31
N GLY A 384 17.38 17.71 3.45
CA GLY A 384 18.03 17.73 4.76
C GLY A 384 17.68 16.49 5.59
N GLN A 385 16.87 16.66 6.65
CA GLN A 385 16.34 15.53 7.44
C GLN A 385 14.94 15.08 6.99
N ASN A 386 14.31 15.83 6.08
CA ASN A 386 12.98 15.57 5.56
C ASN A 386 13.06 15.03 4.13
N PHE A 387 11.89 14.84 3.55
CA PHE A 387 11.70 14.38 2.19
C PHE A 387 10.72 15.31 1.46
N SER A 388 10.89 15.47 0.16
CA SER A 388 9.92 16.17 -0.68
C SER A 388 8.57 15.44 -0.68
N LYS A 389 7.53 16.08 -1.21
CA LYS A 389 6.28 15.36 -1.49
C LYS A 389 6.53 14.21 -2.48
N PRO A 390 5.88 13.03 -2.31
CA PRO A 390 6.04 11.90 -3.23
C PRO A 390 5.60 12.24 -4.66
N TYR A 391 6.40 11.82 -5.62
CA TYR A 391 6.17 11.94 -7.05
C TYR A 391 5.84 10.56 -7.62
N ASN A 392 4.67 10.41 -8.26
CA ASN A 392 4.25 9.16 -8.89
C ASN A 392 5.09 8.90 -10.16
N LEU A 393 5.66 7.71 -10.31
CA LEU A 393 6.53 7.40 -11.46
C LEU A 393 5.80 7.35 -12.81
N GLY A 394 4.46 7.38 -12.82
CA GLY A 394 3.65 7.54 -14.02
C GLY A 394 3.58 6.32 -14.93
N PRO A 395 2.88 6.46 -16.08
CA PRO A 395 2.57 5.34 -16.95
C PRO A 395 3.82 4.60 -17.46
N GLY A 396 3.75 3.26 -17.40
CA GLY A 396 4.84 2.36 -17.78
C GLY A 396 5.37 1.63 -16.55
N ILE A 397 5.88 2.39 -15.57
CA ILE A 397 6.18 1.83 -14.24
C ILE A 397 4.89 1.57 -13.49
N ASN A 398 3.99 2.55 -13.44
CA ASN A 398 2.70 2.44 -12.78
C ASN A 398 1.58 2.15 -13.78
N THR A 399 0.60 1.38 -13.32
CA THR A 399 -0.53 0.83 -14.08
C THR A 399 -1.78 0.79 -13.19
N ALA A 400 -2.85 0.13 -13.66
CA ALA A 400 -4.05 -0.06 -12.82
C ALA A 400 -3.94 -1.27 -11.88
N TYR A 401 -2.80 -1.93 -11.85
CA TYR A 401 -2.52 -3.14 -11.08
C TYR A 401 -1.60 -2.78 -9.90
N ASP A 402 -1.06 -3.78 -9.21
CA ASP A 402 -0.02 -3.55 -8.21
C ASP A 402 1.33 -3.42 -8.90
N ASP A 403 2.01 -2.32 -8.65
CA ASP A 403 3.34 -2.01 -9.12
C ASP A 403 4.21 -1.67 -7.90
N PHE A 404 5.27 -2.44 -7.67
CA PHE A 404 5.99 -2.40 -6.40
C PHE A 404 7.44 -2.89 -6.51
N SER A 405 8.18 -2.74 -5.41
CA SER A 405 9.55 -3.26 -5.26
C SER A 405 10.51 -2.90 -6.41
N ILE A 406 10.75 -1.61 -6.59
CA ILE A 406 11.70 -1.11 -7.58
C ILE A 406 13.15 -1.20 -7.09
N VAL A 407 14.07 -1.48 -8.01
CA VAL A 407 15.52 -1.30 -7.84
C VAL A 407 16.06 -0.60 -9.07
N ILE A 408 16.87 0.44 -8.87
CA ILE A 408 17.46 1.25 -9.95
C ILE A 408 18.96 0.96 -10.03
N LYS A 409 19.48 0.84 -11.26
CA LYS A 409 20.92 0.73 -11.50
C LYS A 409 21.63 2.03 -11.10
N SER A 410 22.88 1.92 -10.66
CA SER A 410 23.68 3.07 -10.20
C SER A 410 23.91 4.16 -11.25
N ASP A 411 23.73 3.84 -12.54
CA ASP A 411 23.86 4.76 -13.67
C ASP A 411 22.54 5.42 -14.11
N ASP A 412 21.44 5.15 -13.40
CA ASP A 412 20.08 5.66 -13.68
C ASP A 412 19.54 5.27 -15.09
N SER A 413 20.21 4.36 -15.78
CA SER A 413 19.86 3.93 -17.15
C SER A 413 18.60 3.07 -17.21
N GLY A 414 18.16 2.57 -16.05
CA GLY A 414 17.06 1.65 -15.91
C GLY A 414 17.14 0.86 -14.61
N GLY A 415 16.37 -0.21 -14.53
CA GLY A 415 16.30 -1.05 -13.35
C GLY A 415 15.24 -2.14 -13.50
N TYR A 416 14.74 -2.61 -12.36
CA TYR A 416 13.76 -3.68 -12.27
C TYR A 416 12.67 -3.34 -11.26
N PHE A 417 11.47 -3.86 -11.45
CA PHE A 417 10.38 -3.76 -10.48
C PHE A 417 9.43 -4.94 -10.65
N SER A 418 8.52 -5.12 -9.70
CA SER A 418 7.52 -6.18 -9.68
C SER A 418 6.13 -5.66 -10.00
N SER A 419 5.35 -6.47 -10.71
CA SER A 419 3.96 -6.13 -11.02
C SER A 419 3.10 -7.34 -11.31
N ASN A 420 1.81 -7.26 -10.99
CA ASN A 420 0.79 -8.25 -11.40
C ASN A 420 -0.02 -7.78 -12.64
N ARG A 421 0.57 -6.89 -13.45
CA ARG A 421 -0.03 -6.43 -14.71
C ARG A 421 -0.25 -7.58 -15.72
N PRO A 422 -1.31 -7.51 -16.54
CA PRO A 422 -1.54 -8.46 -17.63
C PRO A 422 -0.39 -8.51 -18.64
N GLY A 423 -0.13 -9.70 -19.17
CA GLY A 423 0.96 -9.97 -20.11
C GLY A 423 2.25 -10.47 -19.46
N GLY A 424 2.27 -10.57 -18.12
CA GLY A 424 3.24 -11.36 -17.37
C GLY A 424 3.05 -12.88 -17.52
N ALA A 425 3.99 -13.66 -16.99
CA ALA A 425 3.96 -15.12 -17.06
C ALA A 425 3.20 -15.76 -15.88
N GLY A 426 3.12 -15.06 -14.75
CA GLY A 426 2.60 -15.57 -13.48
C GLY A 426 1.65 -14.60 -12.78
N SER A 427 1.61 -14.67 -11.45
CA SER A 427 0.80 -13.76 -10.64
C SER A 427 1.51 -12.43 -10.43
N ASP A 428 2.73 -12.46 -9.88
CA ASP A 428 3.63 -11.32 -9.84
C ASP A 428 4.82 -11.63 -10.73
N ASP A 429 5.22 -10.67 -11.54
CA ASP A 429 6.31 -10.81 -12.51
C ASP A 429 7.33 -9.69 -12.33
N ILE A 430 8.59 -9.98 -12.66
CA ILE A 430 9.65 -8.96 -12.68
C ILE A 430 9.79 -8.39 -14.09
N TYR A 431 9.78 -7.07 -14.17
CA TYR A 431 9.99 -6.31 -15.40
C TYR A 431 11.27 -5.51 -15.29
N ALA A 432 12.05 -5.51 -16.36
CA ALA A 432 13.07 -4.48 -16.57
C ALA A 432 12.40 -3.20 -17.07
N PHE A 433 12.99 -2.06 -16.73
CA PHE A 433 12.67 -0.80 -17.37
C PHE A 433 13.94 -0.10 -17.82
N LYS A 434 13.89 0.51 -19.00
CA LYS A 434 14.92 1.42 -19.50
C LYS A 434 14.44 2.85 -19.32
N THR A 435 15.31 3.70 -18.78
CA THR A 435 15.05 5.13 -18.63
C THR A 435 15.24 5.82 -19.98
N LEU A 436 14.15 6.33 -20.57
CA LEU A 436 14.19 7.14 -21.80
C LEU A 436 14.32 8.63 -21.47
N LYS A 437 13.62 9.08 -20.43
CA LYS A 437 13.69 10.44 -19.90
C LYS A 437 13.88 10.38 -18.37
N PRO A 438 15.08 10.70 -17.85
CA PRO A 438 15.38 10.55 -16.43
C PRO A 438 14.57 11.51 -15.57
N LEU A 439 14.22 11.08 -14.37
CA LEU A 439 13.53 11.91 -13.37
C LEU A 439 14.53 12.85 -12.71
N ARG A 440 14.71 14.00 -13.35
CA ARG A 440 15.57 15.09 -12.88
C ARG A 440 14.69 16.25 -12.45
N PHE A 441 14.85 16.69 -11.21
CA PHE A 441 14.03 17.76 -10.65
C PHE A 441 14.87 18.99 -10.34
N THR A 442 14.26 20.15 -10.49
CA THR A 442 14.76 21.42 -9.97
C THR A 442 13.92 21.81 -8.77
N HIS A 443 14.57 22.13 -7.66
CA HIS A 443 13.92 22.64 -6.45
C HIS A 443 13.66 24.13 -6.60
N ILE A 444 12.41 24.52 -6.80
CA ILE A 444 12.01 25.91 -6.89
C ILE A 444 11.68 26.41 -5.49
N LEU A 445 12.45 27.39 -5.01
CA LEU A 445 12.21 28.09 -3.76
C LEU A 445 11.91 29.55 -4.03
N GLY A 446 10.98 30.14 -3.30
CA GLY A 446 10.70 31.55 -3.47
C GLY A 446 10.01 32.18 -2.29
N THR A 447 10.13 33.50 -2.20
CA THR A 447 9.38 34.35 -1.28
C THR A 447 8.51 35.32 -2.06
N ILE A 448 7.26 35.49 -1.64
CA ILE A 448 6.31 36.43 -2.24
C ILE A 448 6.13 37.60 -1.28
N MET A 449 6.42 38.81 -1.78
CA MET A 449 6.38 40.04 -0.99
C MET A 449 5.40 41.03 -1.62
N ASN A 450 4.76 41.84 -0.78
CA ASN A 450 3.98 42.98 -1.21
C ASN A 450 4.93 44.05 -1.79
N GLN A 451 4.68 44.48 -3.02
CA GLN A 451 5.54 45.43 -3.71
C GLN A 451 5.57 46.81 -3.05
N LEU A 452 4.47 47.23 -2.40
CA LEU A 452 4.36 48.54 -1.77
C LEU A 452 4.88 48.55 -0.33
N THR A 453 4.49 47.58 0.48
CA THR A 453 4.85 47.56 1.91
C THR A 453 6.18 46.88 2.17
N GLY A 454 6.61 45.97 1.29
CA GLY A 454 7.78 45.13 1.52
C GLY A 454 7.56 43.99 2.51
N GLU A 455 6.31 43.77 2.96
CA GLU A 455 5.92 42.68 3.87
C GLU A 455 5.63 41.38 3.10
N PRO A 456 5.72 40.21 3.74
CA PRO A 456 5.37 38.94 3.11
C PRO A 456 3.89 38.82 2.72
N GLU A 457 3.62 38.10 1.64
CA GLU A 457 2.27 37.79 1.17
C GLU A 457 1.94 36.31 1.38
N GLU A 458 1.19 36.02 2.44
CA GLU A 458 0.66 34.68 2.74
C GLU A 458 -0.53 34.31 1.83
N ALA A 459 -0.85 33.02 1.75
CA ALA A 459 -2.03 32.51 1.06
C ALA A 459 -2.16 33.03 -0.39
N VAL A 460 -1.03 33.24 -1.07
CA VAL A 460 -1.00 33.50 -2.51
C VAL A 460 -1.14 32.16 -3.20
N SER A 461 -2.15 32.02 -4.05
CA SER A 461 -2.35 30.82 -4.88
C SER A 461 -1.30 30.76 -5.97
N ILE A 462 -0.60 29.63 -6.05
CA ILE A 462 0.49 29.34 -6.98
C ILE A 462 0.07 28.13 -7.82
N SER A 463 -0.30 28.38 -9.07
CA SER A 463 -0.66 27.33 -10.03
C SER A 463 0.44 27.12 -11.04
N VAL A 464 0.94 25.88 -11.16
CA VAL A 464 1.99 25.49 -12.11
C VAL A 464 1.36 24.69 -13.25
N ILE A 465 1.59 25.13 -14.48
CA ILE A 465 0.94 24.59 -15.68
C ILE A 465 2.02 24.24 -16.71
N LYS A 466 1.98 23.01 -17.25
CA LYS A 466 2.80 22.60 -18.40
C LYS A 466 2.35 23.34 -19.68
N GLN A 467 3.20 23.41 -20.70
CA GLN A 467 2.83 24.02 -22.00
C GLN A 467 1.55 23.46 -22.65
N ASN A 468 1.23 22.19 -22.40
CA ASN A 468 0.02 21.54 -22.90
C ASN A 468 -1.25 21.89 -22.11
N GLY A 469 -1.17 22.82 -21.15
CA GLY A 469 -2.29 23.28 -20.33
C GLY A 469 -2.58 22.41 -19.10
N ILE A 470 -1.79 21.36 -18.84
CA ILE A 470 -1.99 20.48 -17.69
C ILE A 470 -1.45 21.13 -16.43
N VAL A 471 -2.29 21.24 -15.41
CA VAL A 471 -1.90 21.73 -14.07
C VAL A 471 -1.18 20.60 -13.33
N VAL A 472 0.02 20.90 -12.80
CA VAL A 472 0.88 19.92 -12.12
C VAL A 472 1.15 20.25 -10.66
N ALA A 473 0.84 21.46 -10.22
CA ALA A 473 0.82 21.84 -8.82
C ALA A 473 -0.13 23.02 -8.59
N ASN A 474 -0.81 23.02 -7.45
CA ASN A 474 -1.61 24.12 -6.93
C ASN A 474 -1.31 24.27 -5.43
N ILE A 475 -0.41 25.18 -5.07
CA ILE A 475 -0.03 25.39 -3.66
C ILE A 475 -0.33 26.83 -3.23
N GLU A 476 -0.16 27.09 -1.93
CA GLU A 476 -0.24 28.43 -1.37
C GLU A 476 1.06 28.80 -0.67
N SER A 477 1.39 30.09 -0.65
CA SER A 477 2.50 30.60 0.18
C SER A 477 2.17 30.52 1.67
N ASP A 478 3.18 30.26 2.49
CA ASP A 478 3.07 30.25 3.95
C ASP A 478 2.89 31.67 4.54
N GLU A 479 2.73 31.77 5.87
CA GLU A 479 2.60 33.05 6.60
C GLU A 479 3.78 34.02 6.39
N LYS A 480 4.94 33.50 5.99
CA LYS A 480 6.15 34.26 5.68
C LYS A 480 6.33 34.48 4.16
N GLY A 481 5.29 34.20 3.38
CA GLY A 481 5.28 34.33 1.92
C GLY A 481 6.16 33.30 1.21
N ASN A 482 6.68 32.28 1.89
CA ASN A 482 7.55 31.28 1.26
C ASN A 482 6.73 30.24 0.51
N TYR A 483 7.34 29.67 -0.54
CA TYR A 483 6.83 28.49 -1.23
C TYR A 483 7.97 27.60 -1.71
N SER A 484 7.67 26.31 -1.92
CA SER A 484 8.61 25.27 -2.32
C SER A 484 7.95 24.29 -3.29
N LEU A 485 8.60 24.00 -4.42
CA LEU A 485 8.12 23.09 -5.46
C LEU A 485 9.27 22.24 -6.02
N HIS A 486 8.98 21.01 -6.42
CA HIS A 486 9.90 20.17 -7.20
C HIS A 486 9.31 19.96 -8.59
N LEU A 487 9.96 20.52 -9.60
CA LEU A 487 9.50 20.44 -10.99
C LEU A 487 10.50 19.66 -11.83
N LEU A 488 10.00 18.85 -12.77
CA LEU A 488 10.86 18.14 -13.71
C LEU A 488 11.64 19.15 -14.57
N SER A 489 12.97 19.00 -14.59
CA SER A 489 13.89 19.93 -15.24
C SER A 489 13.87 19.86 -16.77
N ASP A 490 13.25 18.82 -17.35
CA ASP A 490 13.16 18.58 -18.79
C ASP A 490 11.86 19.12 -19.42
N GLU A 491 11.04 19.83 -18.64
CA GLU A 491 9.74 20.37 -19.05
C GLU A 491 9.74 21.90 -19.08
N GLU A 492 8.71 22.49 -19.69
CA GLU A 492 8.45 23.92 -19.66
C GLU A 492 7.17 24.22 -18.87
N TYR A 493 7.22 25.22 -17.99
CA TYR A 493 6.10 25.59 -17.13
C TYR A 493 5.76 27.06 -17.20
N THR A 494 4.48 27.36 -17.03
CA THR A 494 3.96 28.67 -16.66
C THR A 494 3.45 28.60 -15.22
N ILE A 495 3.93 29.52 -14.38
CA ILE A 495 3.55 29.66 -12.98
C ILE A 495 2.72 30.93 -12.81
N HIS A 496 1.49 30.79 -12.33
CA HIS A 496 0.62 31.91 -12.01
C HIS A 496 0.56 32.14 -10.50
N PHE A 497 0.78 33.39 -10.10
CA PHE A 497 0.68 33.86 -8.72
C PHE A 497 -0.57 34.73 -8.61
N ARG A 498 -1.54 34.32 -7.80
CA ARG A 498 -2.84 34.98 -7.69
C ARG A 498 -3.26 35.15 -6.23
N LYS A 499 -3.63 36.39 -5.87
CA LYS A 499 -4.27 36.71 -4.59
C LYS A 499 -5.35 37.77 -4.80
N ARG A 500 -6.45 37.68 -4.06
CA ARG A 500 -7.52 38.68 -4.11
C ARG A 500 -6.96 40.06 -3.80
N MET A 501 -7.42 41.10 -4.50
CA MET A 501 -6.92 42.49 -4.42
C MET A 501 -5.47 42.72 -4.89
N MET A 502 -4.76 41.69 -5.37
CA MET A 502 -3.41 41.81 -5.92
C MET A 502 -3.42 41.63 -7.45
N GLN A 503 -2.52 42.31 -8.14
CA GLN A 503 -2.26 42.09 -9.57
C GLN A 503 -1.67 40.69 -9.72
N ALA A 504 -2.19 39.91 -10.68
CA ALA A 504 -1.67 38.57 -10.94
C ALA A 504 -0.30 38.68 -11.60
N VAL A 505 0.62 37.80 -11.21
CA VAL A 505 1.95 37.69 -11.83
C VAL A 505 2.06 36.34 -12.50
N GLU A 506 2.73 36.31 -13.64
CA GLU A 506 3.03 35.09 -14.39
C GLU A 506 4.54 34.99 -14.60
N LYS A 507 5.07 33.77 -14.51
CA LYS A 507 6.47 33.44 -14.81
C LYS A 507 6.52 32.18 -15.66
N SER A 508 7.30 32.22 -16.73
CA SER A 508 7.65 31.04 -17.49
C SER A 508 8.99 30.50 -16.99
N LEU A 509 9.12 29.18 -16.89
CA LEU A 509 10.36 28.48 -16.60
C LEU A 509 10.67 27.50 -17.73
N THR A 510 11.88 27.57 -18.25
CA THR A 510 12.37 26.69 -19.31
C THR A 510 13.40 25.69 -18.79
N PRO A 511 13.65 24.57 -19.50
CA PRO A 511 14.74 23.65 -19.17
C PRO A 511 16.11 24.33 -19.07
N SER A 512 16.32 25.40 -19.82
CA SER A 512 17.58 26.16 -19.78
C SER A 512 17.81 26.88 -18.44
N GLU A 513 16.73 27.26 -17.74
CA GLU A 513 16.76 27.92 -16.43
C GLU A 513 16.68 26.89 -15.29
N MET A 514 16.03 25.75 -15.53
CA MET A 514 15.81 24.69 -14.57
C MET A 514 16.94 23.65 -14.61
N LYS A 515 18.06 23.96 -13.94
CA LYS A 515 19.16 23.01 -13.81
C LYS A 515 18.77 21.84 -12.88
N ALA A 516 18.90 20.61 -13.40
CA ALA A 516 18.68 19.37 -12.67
C ALA A 516 19.44 19.29 -11.33
N PHE A 517 18.75 18.83 -10.30
CA PHE A 517 19.23 18.64 -8.92
C PHE A 517 19.83 19.92 -8.32
N SER A 518 19.32 21.08 -8.72
CA SER A 518 19.72 22.37 -8.18
C SER A 518 18.52 23.12 -7.63
N THR A 519 18.82 24.14 -6.84
CA THR A 519 17.81 25.08 -6.33
C THR A 519 17.74 26.31 -7.23
N LEU A 520 16.54 26.64 -7.71
CA LEU A 520 16.23 27.89 -8.39
C LEU A 520 15.45 28.80 -7.45
N ASN A 521 16.03 29.95 -7.11
CA ASN A 521 15.36 30.96 -6.30
C ASN A 521 14.49 31.85 -7.20
N LEU A 522 13.18 31.80 -7.01
CA LEU A 522 12.18 32.55 -7.75
C LEU A 522 11.42 33.47 -6.78
N ASN A 523 11.93 34.67 -6.54
CA ASN A 523 11.25 35.64 -5.66
C ASN A 523 10.24 36.48 -6.45
N ILE A 524 9.07 36.71 -5.87
CA ILE A 524 7.96 37.42 -6.51
C ILE A 524 7.59 38.66 -5.70
N LYS A 525 7.25 39.74 -6.39
CA LYS A 525 6.61 40.92 -5.80
C LYS A 525 5.22 41.07 -6.39
N LEU A 526 4.20 41.20 -5.55
CA LEU A 526 2.82 41.44 -5.98
C LEU A 526 2.44 42.90 -5.68
N ALA A 527 1.97 43.61 -6.70
CA ALA A 527 1.38 44.94 -6.53
C ALA A 527 -0.11 44.81 -6.18
N PRO A 528 -0.65 45.65 -5.28
CA PRO A 528 -2.10 45.80 -5.12
C PRO A 528 -2.78 46.28 -6.42
N ARG A 529 -4.06 45.93 -6.60
CA ARG A 529 -4.88 46.40 -7.72
C ARG A 529 -5.40 47.80 -7.53
#